data_AF-A0A7T7M9N2-F1
#
_entry.id   AF-A0A7T7M9N2-F1
#
_cell.length_a   1.000
_cell.length_b   1.000
_cell.length_c   1.000
_cell.angle_alpha   90.00
_cell.angle_beta   90.00
_cell.angle_gamma   90.00
#
_symmetry.space_group_name_H-M   'P 1'
#
loop_
_entity.id
_entity.type
_entity.pdbx_description
1 polymer ?
#
loop_
_entity_poly.entity_id
_entity_poly.type
_entity_poly.pdbx_seq_one_letter_code
_entity_poly.pdbx_strand_id
1 'polypeptide(L)'
;MKKNPLLSPLCLAAAAALVLSACGQSVEDARADAYNRLSQMPGLTASQVQEYEAQLNSAADTAAIKHILENAQQANDTKLADDVQATERASQAVATAAAASKLKESLTGVTLIGTSPECLNMTLRLENDFEGFQGTARQPGCLGIQDGMLDPVNISKATGHLSVQGLAGTIDKGPWVVQYSVTVDESGTYTFELVSGTDRYGVQGRHTFVVSSPSS
;
A
#
# COMPACT_ATOMS: atom_id res chain seq x y z
N MET A 1 -59.77 23.10 30.03
CA MET A 1 -60.08 22.36 28.79
C MET A 1 -58.84 21.53 28.47
N LYS A 2 -58.80 20.21 28.39
CA LYS A 2 -59.81 19.16 28.17
C LYS A 2 -59.43 17.98 29.09
N LYS A 3 -60.44 17.42 29.74
CA LYS A 3 -60.43 16.34 30.73
C LYS A 3 -60.10 14.99 30.09
N ASN A 4 -59.19 14.22 30.71
CA ASN A 4 -59.33 12.81 31.20
C ASN A 4 -59.93 11.72 30.27
N PRO A 5 -60.03 10.44 30.68
CA PRO A 5 -59.19 9.56 31.52
C PRO A 5 -59.15 8.10 30.95
N LEU A 6 -58.85 7.11 31.82
CA LEU A 6 -59.26 5.68 31.82
C LEU A 6 -58.11 4.69 31.57
N LEU A 7 -57.66 3.99 32.63
CA LEU A 7 -58.10 2.64 33.06
C LEU A 7 -57.49 1.57 32.14
N SER A 8 -56.93 0.44 32.56
CA SER A 8 -56.72 -0.23 33.84
C SER A 8 -55.82 -1.46 33.53
N PRO A 9 -55.30 -2.19 34.53
CA PRO A 9 -54.34 -3.28 34.37
C PRO A 9 -55.04 -4.62 34.06
N LEU A 10 -54.38 -5.54 33.37
CA LEU A 10 -54.70 -6.96 33.46
C LEU A 10 -53.45 -7.82 33.24
N CYS A 11 -53.05 -8.55 34.27
CA CYS A 11 -52.23 -9.74 34.16
C CYS A 11 -52.82 -10.69 33.10
N LEU A 12 -52.05 -11.01 32.07
CA LEU A 12 -52.03 -12.37 31.56
C LEU A 12 -50.59 -12.85 31.60
N ALA A 13 -50.31 -13.66 32.61
CA ALA A 13 -49.25 -14.64 32.56
C ALA A 13 -49.48 -15.52 31.33
N ALA A 14 -48.71 -15.29 30.27
CA ALA A 14 -48.43 -16.30 29.29
C ALA A 14 -46.98 -16.70 29.51
N ALA A 15 -46.79 -17.66 30.41
CA ALA A 15 -45.68 -18.58 30.34
C ALA A 15 -45.76 -19.28 28.98
N ALA A 16 -45.22 -18.63 27.95
CA ALA A 16 -44.83 -19.32 26.74
C ALA A 16 -43.67 -20.20 27.17
N ALA A 17 -43.99 -21.46 27.43
CA ALA A 17 -43.01 -22.52 27.44
C ALA A 17 -42.15 -22.32 26.20
N LEU A 18 -40.90 -21.86 26.41
CA LEU A 18 -39.81 -22.12 25.51
C LEU A 18 -39.70 -23.63 25.46
N VAL A 19 -40.53 -24.23 24.60
CA VAL A 19 -40.33 -25.58 24.11
C VAL A 19 -38.97 -25.50 23.46
N LEU A 20 -38.02 -26.03 24.22
CA LEU A 20 -36.68 -26.38 23.83
C LEU A 20 -36.82 -27.37 22.67
N SER A 21 -37.16 -26.92 21.46
CA SER A 21 -36.96 -27.70 20.24
C SER A 21 -35.47 -27.65 19.89
N ALA A 22 -34.64 -28.05 20.86
CA ALA A 22 -33.44 -28.80 20.56
C ALA A 22 -33.91 -30.15 19.98
N CYS A 23 -34.37 -30.14 18.74
CA CYS A 23 -34.09 -31.27 17.86
C CYS A 23 -32.57 -31.23 17.71
N GLY A 24 -31.88 -31.82 18.68
CA GLY A 24 -30.43 -31.84 18.73
C GLY A 24 -29.97 -32.54 17.46
N GLN A 25 -29.38 -31.78 16.53
CA GLN A 25 -28.62 -32.35 15.44
C GLN A 25 -27.61 -33.29 16.09
N SER A 26 -27.58 -34.54 15.64
CA SER A 26 -26.63 -35.51 16.16
C SER A 26 -25.21 -35.00 15.91
N VAL A 27 -24.24 -35.45 16.70
CA VAL A 27 -22.83 -35.07 16.50
C VAL A 27 -22.37 -35.50 15.10
N GLU A 28 -22.91 -36.62 14.60
CA GLU A 28 -22.66 -37.17 13.28
C GLU A 28 -23.21 -36.26 12.17
N ASP A 29 -24.45 -35.80 12.28
CA ASP A 29 -25.04 -34.87 11.32
C ASP A 29 -24.32 -33.52 11.33
N ALA A 30 -23.91 -33.03 12.51
CA ALA A 30 -23.13 -31.81 12.64
C ALA A 30 -21.75 -31.95 11.98
N ARG A 31 -21.12 -33.12 12.11
CA ARG A 31 -19.84 -33.42 11.47
C ARG A 31 -19.98 -33.51 9.95
N ALA A 32 -21.04 -34.12 9.44
CA ALA A 32 -21.29 -34.19 8.00
C ALA A 32 -21.50 -32.80 7.37
N ASP A 33 -22.27 -31.92 8.02
CA ASP A 33 -22.42 -30.52 7.59
C ASP A 33 -21.07 -29.78 7.63
N ALA A 34 -20.27 -30.02 8.66
CA ALA A 34 -18.94 -29.42 8.81
C ALA A 34 -18.00 -29.80 7.65
N TYR A 35 -17.97 -31.06 7.24
CA TYR A 35 -17.17 -31.49 6.08
C TYR A 35 -17.59 -30.79 4.79
N ASN A 36 -18.90 -30.70 4.55
CA ASN A 36 -19.41 -30.01 3.36
C ASN A 36 -19.00 -28.54 3.35
N ARG A 37 -19.14 -27.84 4.48
CA ARG A 37 -18.71 -26.44 4.62
C ARG A 37 -17.21 -26.27 4.41
N LEU A 38 -16.40 -27.13 5.00
CA LEU A 38 -14.94 -27.09 4.87
C LEU A 38 -14.49 -27.25 3.41
N SER A 39 -15.16 -28.13 2.65
CA SER A 39 -14.86 -28.33 1.22
C SER A 39 -15.17 -27.11 0.34
N GLN A 40 -15.97 -26.17 0.84
CA GLN A 40 -16.36 -24.93 0.16
C GLN A 40 -15.54 -23.73 0.60
N MET A 41 -14.45 -23.92 1.37
CA MET A 41 -13.55 -22.86 1.81
C MET A 41 -12.33 -22.76 0.87
N PRO A 42 -12.41 -21.95 -0.20
CA PRO A 42 -11.36 -21.91 -1.24
C PRO A 42 -10.03 -21.33 -0.74
N GLY A 43 -10.03 -20.60 0.37
CA GLY A 43 -8.85 -20.04 0.99
C GLY A 43 -8.03 -21.08 1.76
N LEU A 44 -8.56 -22.27 2.04
CA LEU A 44 -7.81 -23.32 2.72
C LEU A 44 -7.01 -24.15 1.72
N THR A 45 -5.76 -24.44 2.06
CA THR A 45 -4.95 -25.42 1.32
C THR A 45 -5.41 -26.84 1.62
N ALA A 46 -5.06 -27.79 0.74
CA ALA A 46 -5.37 -29.21 0.96
C ALA A 46 -4.86 -29.75 2.30
N SER A 47 -3.69 -29.30 2.77
CA SER A 47 -3.15 -29.71 4.08
C SER A 47 -4.00 -29.16 5.24
N GLN A 48 -4.40 -27.89 5.17
CA GLN A 48 -5.23 -27.27 6.20
C GLN A 48 -6.63 -27.91 6.25
N VAL A 49 -7.21 -28.22 5.09
CA VAL A 49 -8.45 -29.00 5.01
C VAL A 49 -8.28 -30.33 5.74
N GLN A 50 -7.24 -31.11 5.43
CA GLN A 50 -6.99 -32.40 6.11
C GLN A 50 -6.80 -32.25 7.63
N GLU A 51 -6.14 -31.19 8.09
CA GLU A 51 -5.96 -30.90 9.52
C GLU A 51 -7.30 -30.62 10.21
N TYR A 52 -8.16 -29.80 9.61
CA TYR A 52 -9.50 -29.53 10.15
C TYR A 52 -10.40 -30.78 10.08
N GLU A 53 -10.27 -31.61 9.04
CA GLU A 53 -10.98 -32.89 8.96
C GLU A 53 -10.58 -33.83 10.10
N ALA A 54 -9.28 -33.93 10.42
CA ALA A 54 -8.80 -34.73 11.54
C ALA A 54 -9.33 -34.20 12.90
N GLN A 55 -9.43 -32.89 13.07
CA GLN A 55 -10.04 -32.27 14.25
C GLN A 55 -11.55 -32.58 14.33
N LEU A 56 -12.27 -32.49 13.22
CA LEU A 56 -13.70 -32.82 13.16
C LEU A 56 -13.97 -34.29 13.52
N ASN A 57 -13.10 -35.22 13.08
CA ASN A 57 -13.18 -36.62 13.44
C ASN A 57 -12.99 -36.89 14.95
N SER A 58 -12.20 -36.07 15.63
CA SER A 58 -11.91 -36.21 17.06
C SER A 58 -12.82 -35.38 17.97
N ALA A 59 -13.65 -34.50 17.41
CA ALA A 59 -14.58 -33.66 18.16
C ALA A 59 -15.67 -34.49 18.87
N ALA A 60 -15.81 -34.28 20.18
CA ALA A 60 -16.67 -35.06 21.07
C ALA A 60 -18.13 -34.58 21.10
N ASP A 61 -18.38 -33.32 20.73
CA ASP A 61 -19.71 -32.70 20.77
C ASP A 61 -19.86 -31.63 19.68
N THR A 62 -21.09 -31.15 19.54
CA THR A 62 -21.46 -30.16 18.52
C THR A 62 -20.84 -28.78 18.77
N ALA A 63 -20.48 -28.44 20.01
CA ALA A 63 -19.82 -27.18 20.32
C ALA A 63 -18.36 -27.18 19.85
N ALA A 64 -17.65 -28.30 20.05
CA ALA A 64 -16.31 -28.51 19.51
C ALA A 64 -16.29 -28.45 17.98
N ILE A 65 -17.24 -29.10 17.31
CA ILE A 65 -17.40 -29.05 15.84
C ILE A 65 -17.60 -27.61 15.37
N LYS A 66 -18.48 -26.85 16.04
CA LYS A 66 -18.73 -25.45 15.70
C LYS A 66 -17.47 -24.59 15.84
N HIS A 67 -16.73 -24.76 16.92
CA HIS A 67 -15.48 -24.02 17.14
C HIS A 67 -14.42 -24.33 16.08
N ILE A 68 -14.30 -25.60 15.66
CA ILE A 68 -13.39 -26.00 14.58
C ILE A 68 -13.78 -25.30 13.26
N LEU A 69 -15.06 -25.27 12.92
CA LEU A 69 -15.55 -24.57 11.73
C LEU A 69 -15.34 -23.06 11.79
N GLU A 70 -15.53 -22.43 12.95
CA GLU A 70 -15.27 -21.00 13.13
C GLU A 70 -13.79 -20.69 12.90
N ASN A 71 -12.88 -21.51 13.42
CA ASN A 71 -11.45 -21.38 13.16
C ASN A 71 -11.10 -21.59 11.69
N ALA A 72 -11.69 -22.59 11.03
CA ALA A 72 -11.49 -22.86 9.62
C ALA A 72 -11.99 -21.70 8.74
N GLN A 73 -13.16 -21.14 9.07
CA GLN A 73 -13.71 -19.99 8.38
C GLN A 73 -12.82 -18.76 8.57
N GLN A 74 -12.33 -18.50 9.79
CA GLN A 74 -11.43 -17.38 10.04
C GLN A 74 -10.12 -17.52 9.26
N ALA A 75 -9.54 -18.73 9.20
CA ALA A 75 -8.34 -19.00 8.43
C ALA A 75 -8.59 -18.82 6.91
N ASN A 76 -9.72 -19.30 6.40
CA ASN A 76 -10.15 -19.08 5.02
C ASN A 76 -10.23 -17.59 4.68
N ASP A 77 -10.95 -16.82 5.51
CA ASP A 77 -11.20 -15.40 5.26
C ASP A 77 -9.91 -14.58 5.34
N THR A 78 -9.04 -14.91 6.29
CA THR A 78 -7.70 -14.30 6.41
C THR A 78 -6.89 -14.56 5.15
N LYS A 79 -6.87 -15.80 4.66
CA LYS A 79 -6.09 -16.17 3.48
C LYS A 79 -6.60 -15.49 2.21
N LEU A 80 -7.92 -15.42 2.03
CA LEU A 80 -8.52 -14.69 0.92
C LEU A 80 -8.18 -13.19 0.98
N ALA A 81 -8.23 -12.58 2.16
CA ALA A 81 -7.85 -11.18 2.33
C ALA A 81 -6.36 -10.95 2.00
N ASP A 82 -5.48 -11.84 2.47
CA ASP A 82 -4.05 -11.78 2.19
C ASP A 82 -3.75 -11.91 0.70
N ASP A 83 -4.44 -12.82 -0.01
CA ASP A 83 -4.25 -13.03 -1.44
C ASP A 83 -4.75 -11.83 -2.27
N VAL A 84 -5.85 -11.19 -1.86
CA VAL A 84 -6.30 -9.92 -2.47
C VAL A 84 -5.25 -8.84 -2.27
N GLN A 85 -4.76 -8.64 -1.04
CA GLN A 85 -3.76 -7.63 -0.77
C GLN A 85 -2.42 -7.93 -1.49
N ALA A 86 -2.03 -9.20 -1.59
CA ALA A 86 -0.85 -9.60 -2.35
C ALA A 86 -0.99 -9.26 -3.84
N THR A 87 -2.17 -9.50 -4.41
CA THR A 87 -2.50 -9.16 -5.80
C THR A 87 -2.46 -7.64 -6.03
N GLU A 88 -3.02 -6.86 -5.10
CA GLU A 88 -3.00 -5.39 -5.15
C GLU A 88 -1.58 -4.83 -5.07
N ARG A 89 -0.76 -5.34 -4.13
CA ARG A 89 0.66 -4.97 -4.00
C ARG A 89 1.45 -5.29 -5.26
N ALA A 90 1.24 -6.48 -5.84
CA ALA A 90 1.88 -6.86 -7.10
C ALA A 90 1.48 -5.93 -8.26
N SER A 91 0.18 -5.59 -8.36
CA SER A 91 -0.33 -4.68 -9.39
C SER A 91 0.24 -3.26 -9.23
N GLN A 92 0.31 -2.74 -8.01
CA GLN A 92 0.92 -1.45 -7.71
C GLN A 92 2.42 -1.44 -8.05
N ALA A 93 3.14 -2.52 -7.76
CA ALA A 93 4.56 -2.64 -8.10
C ALA A 93 4.79 -2.60 -9.62
N VAL A 94 3.94 -3.26 -10.42
CA VAL A 94 4.00 -3.21 -11.89
C VAL A 94 3.71 -1.80 -12.42
N ALA A 95 2.62 -1.18 -11.96
CA ALA A 95 2.24 0.18 -12.39
C ALA A 95 3.35 1.19 -12.08
N THR A 96 3.96 1.06 -10.91
CA THR A 96 5.03 1.95 -10.47
C THR A 96 6.32 1.73 -11.25
N ALA A 97 6.69 0.48 -11.55
CA ALA A 97 7.83 0.19 -12.41
C ALA A 97 7.63 0.79 -13.82
N ALA A 98 6.42 0.74 -14.37
CA ALA A 98 6.11 1.35 -15.66
C ALA A 98 6.21 2.89 -15.61
N ALA A 99 5.73 3.52 -14.54
CA ALA A 99 5.87 4.97 -14.34
C ALA A 99 7.34 5.39 -14.24
N ALA A 100 8.15 4.61 -13.51
CA ALA A 100 9.58 4.83 -13.39
C ALA A 100 10.30 4.78 -14.75
N SER A 101 10.01 3.77 -15.58
CA SER A 101 10.57 3.66 -16.93
C SER A 101 10.17 4.81 -17.84
N LYS A 102 8.91 5.25 -17.83
CA LYS A 102 8.47 6.41 -18.61
C LYS A 102 9.17 7.69 -18.19
N LEU A 103 9.33 7.91 -16.88
CA LEU A 103 10.08 9.05 -16.37
C LEU A 103 11.55 9.00 -16.82
N LYS A 104 12.17 7.82 -16.71
CA LYS A 104 13.54 7.54 -17.18
C LYS A 104 13.71 7.93 -18.66
N GLU A 105 12.81 7.45 -19.52
CA GLU A 105 12.80 7.78 -20.95
C GLU A 105 12.64 9.29 -21.18
N SER A 106 11.70 9.94 -20.48
CA SER A 106 11.45 11.38 -20.63
C SER A 106 12.61 12.27 -20.18
N LEU A 107 13.47 11.77 -19.29
CA LEU A 107 14.64 12.48 -18.78
C LEU A 107 15.92 12.15 -19.55
N THR A 108 15.89 11.13 -20.42
CA THR A 108 17.07 10.72 -21.18
C THR A 108 17.39 11.74 -22.27
N GLY A 109 18.60 12.29 -22.25
CA GLY A 109 19.09 13.18 -23.30
C GLY A 109 18.48 14.59 -23.29
N VAL A 110 17.61 14.92 -22.34
CA VAL A 110 17.02 16.26 -22.22
C VAL A 110 17.82 17.12 -21.24
N THR A 111 17.91 18.42 -21.55
CA THR A 111 18.35 19.45 -20.60
C THR A 111 17.13 20.18 -20.11
N LEU A 112 16.92 20.21 -18.81
CA LEU A 112 15.87 20.96 -18.14
C LEU A 112 16.39 22.34 -17.72
N ILE A 113 15.52 23.35 -17.80
CA ILE A 113 15.78 24.72 -17.31
C ILE A 113 14.76 25.03 -16.22
N GLY A 114 15.24 25.45 -15.06
CA GLY A 114 14.39 25.76 -13.92
C GLY A 114 13.59 27.05 -14.13
N THR A 115 12.32 27.01 -13.72
CA THR A 115 11.35 28.09 -13.85
C THR A 115 10.83 28.58 -12.50
N SER A 116 11.06 27.80 -11.44
CA SER A 116 10.79 28.20 -10.05
C SER A 116 11.80 29.24 -9.56
N PRO A 117 11.44 30.15 -8.63
CA PRO A 117 12.33 31.23 -8.18
C PRO A 117 13.71 30.77 -7.72
N GLU A 118 13.77 29.68 -6.97
CA GLU A 118 14.98 29.09 -6.39
C GLU A 118 15.89 28.44 -7.44
N CYS A 119 15.27 27.92 -8.51
CA CYS A 119 15.96 27.22 -9.60
C CYS A 119 15.97 28.01 -10.90
N LEU A 120 15.61 29.30 -10.88
CA LEU A 120 15.34 30.06 -12.09
C LEU A 120 16.57 30.13 -13.01
N ASN A 121 16.40 29.75 -14.28
CA ASN A 121 17.44 29.64 -15.30
C ASN A 121 18.58 28.68 -14.96
N MET A 122 18.44 27.86 -13.92
CA MET A 122 19.40 26.81 -13.63
C MET A 122 19.17 25.60 -14.52
N THR A 123 20.26 24.94 -14.92
CA THR A 123 20.19 23.77 -15.78
C THR A 123 20.23 22.48 -14.97
N LEU A 124 19.48 21.48 -15.41
CA LEU A 124 19.54 20.13 -14.89
C LEU A 124 19.50 19.13 -16.05
N ARG A 125 20.47 18.22 -16.12
CA ARG A 125 20.52 17.17 -17.13
C ARG A 125 20.87 15.86 -16.45
N LEU A 126 20.17 14.79 -16.78
CA LEU A 126 20.56 13.46 -16.31
C LEU A 126 21.65 12.92 -17.23
N GLU A 127 22.68 12.34 -16.63
CA GLU A 127 23.72 11.64 -17.38
C GLU A 127 23.16 10.37 -18.02
N ASN A 128 23.83 9.93 -19.09
CA ASN A 128 23.52 8.65 -19.69
C ASN A 128 23.64 7.55 -18.62
N ASP A 129 22.80 6.53 -18.72
CA ASP A 129 22.77 5.41 -17.78
C ASP A 129 22.41 5.75 -16.32
N PHE A 130 21.98 6.99 -16.03
CA PHE A 130 21.47 7.41 -14.72
C PHE A 130 22.53 7.40 -13.62
N GLU A 131 23.79 7.53 -14.01
CA GLU A 131 24.96 7.59 -13.11
C GLU A 131 25.06 8.95 -12.40
N GLY A 132 24.35 9.97 -12.85
CA GLY A 132 24.38 11.28 -12.19
C GLY A 132 23.49 12.37 -12.76
N PHE A 133 23.56 13.55 -12.15
CA PHE A 133 23.01 14.80 -12.68
C PHE A 133 24.14 15.77 -13.03
N GLN A 134 23.92 16.57 -14.07
CA GLN A 134 24.73 17.71 -14.46
C GLN A 134 23.90 18.99 -14.42
N GLY A 135 24.59 20.13 -14.37
CA GLY A 135 23.98 21.46 -14.43
C GLY A 135 23.97 22.20 -13.10
N THR A 136 23.58 23.48 -13.16
CA THR A 136 23.67 24.41 -12.03
C THR A 136 22.57 24.23 -10.99
N ALA A 137 21.47 23.55 -11.33
CA ALA A 137 20.35 23.28 -10.40
C ALA A 137 20.74 22.36 -9.22
N ARG A 138 21.91 21.74 -9.31
CA ARG A 138 22.55 20.92 -8.29
C ARG A 138 23.01 21.69 -7.05
N GLN A 139 23.08 23.00 -7.12
CA GLN A 139 23.55 23.83 -6.02
C GLN A 139 22.55 23.83 -4.83
N PRO A 140 23.02 24.05 -3.58
CA PRO A 140 22.16 24.09 -2.39
C PRO A 140 21.00 25.10 -2.47
N GLY A 141 21.13 26.14 -3.30
CA GLY A 141 20.08 27.13 -3.54
C GLY A 141 18.90 26.64 -4.39
N CYS A 142 18.99 25.44 -4.96
CA CYS A 142 17.94 24.79 -5.74
C CYS A 142 17.74 23.34 -5.24
N LEU A 143 18.18 22.30 -5.97
CA LEU A 143 17.99 20.90 -5.59
C LEU A 143 19.09 20.34 -4.67
N GLY A 144 20.20 21.05 -4.48
CA GLY A 144 21.28 20.65 -3.56
C GLY A 144 21.88 19.26 -3.78
N ILE A 145 21.84 18.75 -5.01
CA ILE A 145 22.39 17.44 -5.42
C ILE A 145 23.91 17.54 -5.64
N GLN A 146 24.72 17.13 -4.66
CA GLN A 146 26.20 17.26 -4.70
C GLN A 146 26.92 16.10 -5.43
N ASP A 147 28.18 16.31 -5.83
CA ASP A 147 29.04 15.26 -6.40
C ASP A 147 29.30 14.18 -5.32
N GLY A 148 29.21 12.91 -5.69
CA GLY A 148 29.30 11.78 -4.74
C GLY A 148 27.97 11.43 -4.06
N MET A 149 26.92 12.24 -4.21
CA MET A 149 25.55 11.88 -3.83
C MET A 149 24.83 11.01 -4.87
N LEU A 150 25.59 10.28 -5.68
CA LEU A 150 25.13 9.66 -6.91
C LEU A 150 25.65 8.21 -6.97
N ASP A 151 25.23 7.39 -6.00
CA ASP A 151 25.09 5.96 -6.28
C ASP A 151 23.73 5.83 -6.98
N PRO A 152 23.60 4.99 -8.05
CA PRO A 152 22.79 5.28 -9.23
C PRO A 152 21.41 5.83 -8.93
N VAL A 153 20.99 6.82 -9.71
CA VAL A 153 19.66 7.44 -9.58
C VAL A 153 18.60 6.36 -9.65
N ASN A 154 18.02 6.06 -8.50
CA ASN A 154 17.03 5.00 -8.36
C ASN A 154 15.66 5.63 -8.45
N ILE A 155 15.04 5.59 -9.63
CA ILE A 155 13.61 5.87 -9.73
C ILE A 155 12.90 4.68 -9.07
N SER A 156 12.38 4.90 -7.86
CA SER A 156 11.89 3.82 -7.00
C SER A 156 10.66 3.16 -7.63
N LYS A 157 10.73 1.84 -7.74
CA LYS A 157 9.63 0.96 -8.16
C LYS A 157 8.45 0.92 -7.18
N ALA A 158 8.50 1.62 -6.04
CA ALA A 158 7.45 1.57 -5.02
C ALA A 158 6.54 2.82 -4.98
N THR A 159 6.95 3.95 -5.55
CA THR A 159 6.18 5.21 -5.49
C THR A 159 6.18 6.08 -6.76
N GLY A 160 6.98 5.76 -7.78
CA GLY A 160 7.13 6.61 -8.97
C GLY A 160 7.96 7.88 -8.69
N HIS A 161 8.63 7.93 -7.55
CA HIS A 161 9.52 9.01 -7.15
C HIS A 161 10.94 8.79 -7.69
N LEU A 162 11.61 9.89 -8.01
CA LEU A 162 13.04 9.93 -8.31
C LEU A 162 13.81 9.94 -6.99
N SER A 163 14.34 8.79 -6.56
CA SER A 163 15.24 8.76 -5.40
C SER A 163 16.66 9.05 -5.86
N VAL A 164 17.26 10.09 -5.30
CA VAL A 164 18.68 10.40 -5.52
C VAL A 164 19.42 10.00 -4.25
N GLN A 165 20.00 8.80 -4.25
CA GLN A 165 20.70 8.29 -3.08
C GLN A 165 22.14 8.76 -3.10
N GLY A 166 22.50 9.55 -2.07
CA GLY A 166 23.86 10.00 -1.92
C GLY A 166 24.63 9.29 -0.84
N LEU A 167 25.80 8.77 -1.17
CA LEU A 167 26.78 8.41 -0.16
C LEU A 167 27.31 9.71 0.46
N ALA A 168 26.87 10.00 1.68
CA ALA A 168 27.51 11.06 2.45
C ALA A 168 28.96 10.66 2.71
N GLY A 169 29.89 11.49 2.25
CA GLY A 169 31.28 11.42 2.67
C GLY A 169 31.44 11.47 4.20
N THR A 170 32.67 11.22 4.63
CA THR A 170 33.19 11.02 6.00
C THR A 170 32.75 12.03 7.08
N ILE A 171 31.47 12.07 7.43
CA ILE A 171 30.97 12.77 8.63
C ILE A 171 30.00 11.84 9.37
N ASP A 172 30.56 10.81 10.00
CA ASP A 172 30.11 10.08 11.20
C ASP A 172 28.64 9.66 11.41
N LYS A 173 27.74 9.72 10.42
CA LYS A 173 26.34 9.28 10.61
C LYS A 173 25.70 8.55 9.43
N GLY A 174 26.28 7.43 8.97
CA GLY A 174 25.57 6.49 8.07
C GLY A 174 25.13 7.03 6.70
N PRO A 175 24.52 6.18 5.85
CA PRO A 175 24.00 6.61 4.53
C PRO A 175 22.75 7.49 4.69
N TRP A 176 22.74 8.66 4.04
CA TRP A 176 21.58 9.56 4.02
C TRP A 176 20.97 9.57 2.62
N VAL A 177 19.65 9.43 2.54
CA VAL A 177 18.93 9.40 1.25
C VAL A 177 18.13 10.70 1.10
N VAL A 178 18.30 11.39 -0.03
CA VAL A 178 17.44 12.51 -0.44
C VAL A 178 16.44 11.99 -1.47
N GLN A 179 15.15 12.24 -1.27
CA GLN A 179 14.11 11.73 -2.16
C GLN A 179 13.32 12.88 -2.75
N TYR A 180 13.20 12.89 -4.08
CA TYR A 180 12.35 13.81 -4.81
C TYR A 180 11.18 13.06 -5.44
N SER A 181 9.97 13.54 -5.21
CA SER A 181 8.84 13.20 -6.08
C SER A 181 9.01 14.00 -7.37
N VAL A 182 8.94 13.32 -8.52
CA VAL A 182 9.00 13.99 -9.82
C VAL A 182 7.72 13.70 -10.58
N THR A 183 7.05 14.77 -10.98
CA THR A 183 5.85 14.70 -11.83
C THR A 183 6.10 15.48 -13.10
N VAL A 184 5.55 14.98 -14.21
CA VAL A 184 5.58 15.66 -15.51
C VAL A 184 4.14 15.89 -15.90
N ASP A 185 3.76 17.15 -16.11
CA ASP A 185 2.41 17.48 -16.56
C ASP A 185 2.28 17.41 -18.09
N GLU A 186 1.06 17.61 -18.59
CA GLU A 186 0.75 17.59 -20.03
C GLU A 186 1.46 18.70 -20.82
N SER A 187 1.93 19.76 -20.14
CA SER A 187 2.69 20.85 -20.75
C SER A 187 4.19 20.53 -20.88
N GLY A 188 4.64 19.40 -20.35
CA GLY A 188 6.06 19.04 -20.29
C GLY A 188 6.81 19.75 -19.16
N THR A 189 6.10 20.25 -18.14
CA THR A 189 6.72 20.83 -16.95
C THR A 189 7.04 19.72 -15.94
N TYR A 190 8.31 19.65 -15.55
CA TYR A 190 8.81 18.74 -14.54
C TYR A 190 8.74 19.43 -13.18
N THR A 191 8.06 18.84 -12.21
CA THR A 191 8.04 19.32 -10.83
C THR A 191 8.78 18.36 -9.93
N PHE A 192 9.82 18.85 -9.26
CA PHE A 192 10.60 18.16 -8.24
C PHE A 192 10.14 18.63 -6.87
N GLU A 193 9.66 17.73 -6.03
CA GLU A 193 9.21 18.04 -4.67
C GLU A 193 9.98 17.19 -3.67
N LEU A 194 10.63 17.84 -2.71
CA LEU A 194 11.42 17.14 -1.69
C LEU A 194 10.50 16.33 -0.77
N VAL A 195 10.61 15.00 -0.82
CA VAL A 195 9.84 14.05 0.00
C VAL A 195 10.54 13.78 1.32
N SER A 196 11.87 13.63 1.29
CA SER A 196 12.68 13.45 2.49
C SER A 196 14.11 13.96 2.27
N GLY A 197 14.66 14.66 3.27
CA GLY A 197 15.97 15.29 3.23
C GLY A 197 16.17 16.29 4.38
N THR A 198 17.38 16.82 4.54
CA THR A 198 17.65 17.94 5.46
C THR A 198 17.71 19.26 4.70
N ASP A 199 17.52 20.38 5.38
CA ASP A 199 17.63 21.75 4.87
C ASP A 199 19.03 22.09 4.28
N ARG A 200 20.01 21.21 4.46
CA ARG A 200 21.38 21.36 3.96
C ARG A 200 21.56 21.01 2.48
N TYR A 201 20.57 20.40 1.83
CA TYR A 201 20.70 19.82 0.48
C TYR A 201 19.58 20.21 -0.48
N GLY A 202 19.19 21.48 -0.47
CA GLY A 202 18.20 22.05 -1.38
C GLY A 202 17.14 22.84 -0.62
N VAL A 203 16.41 23.69 -1.35
CA VAL A 203 15.31 24.46 -0.75
C VAL A 203 14.08 23.54 -0.64
N GLN A 204 13.41 23.53 0.52
CA GLN A 204 12.15 22.80 0.65
C GLN A 204 11.09 23.38 -0.30
N GLY A 205 10.26 22.52 -0.87
CA GLY A 205 9.15 22.93 -1.72
C GLY A 205 9.20 22.30 -3.10
N ARG A 206 8.41 22.87 -4.01
CA ARG A 206 8.20 22.41 -5.38
C ARG A 206 9.06 23.23 -6.33
N HIS A 207 9.98 22.57 -7.01
CA HIS A 207 10.86 23.16 -8.01
C HIS A 207 10.45 22.74 -9.40
N THR A 208 10.05 23.70 -10.23
CA THR A 208 9.60 23.44 -11.60
C THR A 208 10.70 23.66 -12.62
N PHE A 209 10.71 22.84 -13.65
CA PHE A 209 11.63 22.89 -14.78
C PHE A 209 10.89 22.59 -16.09
N VAL A 210 11.39 23.08 -17.21
CA VAL A 210 10.89 22.76 -18.56
C VAL A 210 12.04 22.29 -19.45
N VAL A 211 11.74 21.51 -20.49
CA VAL A 211 12.76 21.11 -21.46
C VAL A 211 13.31 22.34 -22.17
N SER A 212 14.62 22.51 -22.17
CA SER A 212 15.31 23.49 -23.00
C SER A 212 14.94 23.22 -24.45
N SER A 213 14.23 24.15 -25.08
CA SER A 213 14.07 24.11 -26.53
C SER A 213 15.46 24.17 -27.18
N PRO A 214 15.73 23.42 -28.25
CA PRO A 214 16.94 23.68 -29.03
C PRO A 214 16.85 25.13 -29.49
N SER A 215 17.85 25.94 -29.14
CA SER A 215 18.00 27.29 -29.67
C SER A 215 17.95 27.18 -31.20
N SER A 216 16.89 27.73 -31.77
CA SER A 216 16.66 27.78 -33.22
C SER A 216 17.73 28.59 -33.92
#